data_AF-A0A6I7R3M1-F1
#
_entry.id   AF-A0A6I7R3M1-F1
#
_cell.length_a   1.000
_cell.length_b   1.000
_cell.length_c   1.000
_cell.angle_alpha   90.00
_cell.angle_beta   90.00
_cell.angle_gamma   90.00
#
_symmetry.space_group_name_H-M   'P 1'
#
loop_
_entity.id
_entity.type
_entity.pdbx_description
1 polymer ?
#
loop_
_entity_poly.entity_id
_entity_poly.type
_entity_poly.pdbx_seq_one_letter_code
_entity_poly.pdbx_strand_id
1 'polypeptide(L)'
;MEAKVKGKLDGLTMAYGIGASIVITGMMFKFLNWQYANEMLFIGLTTEAIVFFISAFELKRPEKEYKWDKLFPQLTTDQPTGVEQLEEMVQKANVDPMIIERLTNSIEKLENNVHKMSETSNLAHLNEQIDRMRVSSENFEREINRLNKSMSDMSKQYDKVLNVMGGKNLD
;
A
#
# COMPACT_ATOMS: atom_id res chain seq x y z
N MET A 1 -0.10 -10.44 26.97
CA MET A 1 -1.23 -9.72 27.59
C MET A 1 -1.51 -8.50 26.72
N GLU A 2 -2.53 -8.56 25.87
CA GLU A 2 -2.89 -7.44 24.98
C GLU A 2 -3.48 -6.30 25.80
N ALA A 3 -2.85 -5.12 25.72
CA ALA A 3 -3.39 -3.91 26.30
C ALA A 3 -4.62 -3.48 25.50
N LYS A 4 -5.80 -3.74 26.06
CA LYS A 4 -7.08 -3.22 25.56
C LYS A 4 -7.03 -1.69 25.60
N VAL A 5 -6.71 -1.05 24.47
CA VAL A 5 -6.76 0.40 24.31
C VAL A 5 -8.21 0.82 24.44
N LYS A 6 -8.60 1.23 25.65
CA LYS A 6 -9.91 1.80 25.94
C LYS A 6 -9.97 3.16 25.26
N GLY A 7 -10.52 3.21 24.04
CA GLY A 7 -10.78 4.45 23.33
C GLY A 7 -11.66 5.33 24.19
N LYS A 8 -11.07 6.38 24.79
CA LYS A 8 -11.86 7.45 25.40
C LYS A 8 -12.54 8.16 24.24
N LEU A 9 -13.86 8.26 24.28
CA LEU A 9 -14.61 9.10 23.35
C LEU A 9 -14.09 10.53 23.53
N ASP A 10 -13.46 11.08 22.51
CA ASP A 10 -13.04 12.47 22.51
C ASP A 10 -14.32 13.31 22.42
N GLY A 11 -14.59 14.12 23.45
CA GLY A 11 -15.84 14.89 23.53
C GLY A 11 -16.08 15.76 22.30
N LEU A 12 -14.99 16.24 21.69
CA LEU A 12 -14.99 16.97 20.42
C LEU A 12 -15.48 16.12 19.23
N THR A 13 -15.00 14.88 19.08
CA THR A 13 -15.47 13.98 18.01
C THR A 13 -16.96 13.69 18.12
N MET A 14 -17.46 13.53 19.34
CA MET A 14 -18.88 13.36 19.60
C MET A 14 -19.68 14.63 19.27
N ALA A 15 -19.19 15.82 19.66
CA ALA A 15 -19.80 17.10 19.32
C ALA A 15 -19.84 17.35 17.81
N TYR A 16 -18.78 16.98 17.08
CA TYR A 16 -18.75 17.00 15.62
C TYR A 16 -19.77 16.07 14.99
N GLY A 17 -19.88 14.83 15.48
CA GLY A 17 -20.89 13.89 14.99
C GLY A 17 -22.31 14.39 15.20
N ILE A 18 -22.57 15.04 16.35
CA ILE A 18 -23.87 15.63 16.67
C ILE A 18 -24.15 16.84 15.77
N GLY A 19 -23.19 17.76 15.60
CA GLY A 19 -23.32 18.92 14.72
C GLY A 19 -23.63 18.52 13.27
N ALA A 20 -22.85 17.59 12.72
CA ALA A 20 -23.03 17.08 11.37
C ALA A 20 -24.42 16.45 11.17
N SER A 21 -24.94 15.72 12.15
CA SER A 21 -26.26 15.10 12.05
C SER A 21 -27.40 16.13 11.92
N ILE A 22 -27.28 17.27 12.63
CA ILE A 22 -28.26 18.36 12.59
C ILE A 22 -28.19 19.08 11.24
N VAL A 23 -27.00 19.32 10.71
CA VAL A 23 -26.80 19.91 9.37
C VAL A 23 -27.40 19.03 8.28
N ILE A 24 -27.12 17.73 8.31
CA ILE A 24 -27.65 16.78 7.32
C ILE A 24 -29.18 16.75 7.37
N THR A 25 -29.76 16.80 8.57
CA THR A 25 -31.21 16.87 8.75
C THR A 25 -31.79 18.16 8.13
N GLY A 26 -31.16 19.31 8.37
CA GLY A 26 -31.57 20.58 7.74
C GLY A 26 -31.44 20.58 6.22
N MET A 27 -30.36 19.98 5.68
CA MET A 27 -30.15 19.83 4.24
C MET A 27 -31.20 18.91 3.61
N MET A 28 -31.55 17.81 4.28
CA MET A 28 -32.62 16.91 3.87
C MET A 28 -33.97 17.64 3.76
N PHE A 29 -34.32 18.49 4.73
CA PHE A 29 -35.55 19.30 4.67
C PHE A 29 -35.56 20.26 3.48
N LYS A 30 -34.41 20.87 3.17
CA LYS A 30 -34.25 21.72 1.99
C LYS A 30 -34.39 20.96 0.67
N PHE A 31 -33.86 19.75 0.60
CA PHE A 31 -34.00 18.90 -0.57
C PHE A 31 -35.45 18.43 -0.79
N LEU A 32 -36.16 18.09 0.28
CA LEU A 32 -37.57 17.66 0.24
C LEU A 32 -38.57 18.82 0.07
N ASN A 33 -38.09 20.07 0.03
CA ASN A 33 -38.88 21.30 -0.10
C ASN A 33 -40.03 21.39 0.94
N TRP A 34 -39.75 20.97 2.16
CA TRP A 34 -40.71 21.06 3.27
C TRP A 34 -40.84 22.50 3.79
N GLN A 35 -41.98 22.80 4.40
CA GLN A 35 -42.17 24.09 5.07
C GLN A 35 -41.12 24.25 6.18
N TYR A 36 -40.60 25.46 6.36
CA TYR A 36 -39.52 25.80 7.30
C TYR A 36 -38.13 25.20 6.98
N ALA A 37 -37.91 24.75 5.75
CA ALA A 37 -36.63 24.15 5.35
C ALA A 37 -35.43 25.12 5.47
N ASN A 38 -35.62 26.41 5.19
CA ASN A 38 -34.54 27.38 5.29
C ASN A 38 -34.17 27.65 6.75
N GLU A 39 -35.15 27.66 7.63
CA GLU A 39 -35.02 27.87 9.07
C GLU A 39 -34.31 26.68 9.72
N MET A 40 -34.69 25.45 9.36
CA MET A 40 -34.01 24.23 9.83
C MET A 40 -32.58 24.13 9.32
N LEU A 41 -32.33 24.51 8.06
CA LEU A 41 -30.97 24.57 7.52
C LEU A 41 -30.13 25.65 8.21
N PHE A 42 -30.71 26.82 8.50
CA PHE A 42 -30.04 27.89 9.21
C PHE A 42 -29.60 27.46 10.62
N ILE A 43 -30.47 26.74 11.35
CA ILE A 43 -30.14 26.19 12.67
C ILE A 43 -28.99 25.16 12.57
N GLY A 44 -29.04 24.27 11.58
CA GLY A 44 -27.97 23.29 11.35
C GLY A 44 -26.63 23.95 11.07
N LEU A 45 -26.58 24.88 10.12
CA LEU A 45 -25.36 25.59 9.76
C LEU A 45 -24.82 26.46 10.92
N THR A 46 -25.70 27.07 11.71
CA THR A 46 -25.31 27.84 12.90
C THR A 46 -24.69 26.93 13.97
N THR A 47 -25.25 25.74 14.17
CA THR A 47 -24.72 24.74 15.11
C THR A 47 -23.32 24.29 14.68
N GLU A 48 -23.12 24.02 13.39
CA GLU A 48 -21.81 23.64 12.85
C GLU A 48 -20.79 24.77 12.98
N ALA A 49 -21.20 26.02 12.74
CA ALA A 49 -20.33 27.18 12.91
C ALA A 49 -19.80 27.32 14.35
N ILE A 50 -20.62 27.01 15.36
CA ILE A 50 -20.22 27.04 16.77
C ILE A 50 -19.24 25.90 17.08
N VAL A 51 -19.52 24.67 16.63
CA VAL A 51 -18.63 23.52 16.84
C VAL A 51 -17.27 23.76 16.17
N PHE A 52 -17.28 24.27 14.93
CA PHE A 52 -16.08 24.61 14.19
C PHE A 52 -15.27 25.71 14.87
N PHE A 53 -15.95 26.74 15.39
CA PHE A 53 -15.30 27.81 16.15
C PHE A 53 -14.63 27.28 17.42
N ILE A 54 -15.30 26.43 18.20
CA ILE A 54 -14.73 25.83 19.41
C ILE A 54 -13.52 24.94 19.06
N SER A 55 -13.61 24.15 17.99
CA SER A 55 -12.48 23.33 17.55
C SER A 55 -11.28 24.12 17.07
N ALA A 56 -11.44 25.36 16.62
CA ALA A 56 -10.31 26.20 16.23
C ALA A 56 -9.37 26.51 17.42
N PHE A 57 -9.89 26.47 18.65
CA PHE A 57 -9.12 26.67 19.87
C PHE A 57 -8.55 25.37 20.46
N GLU A 58 -9.09 24.20 20.09
CA GLU A 58 -8.46 22.92 20.38
C GLU A 58 -7.32 22.69 19.37
N LEU A 59 -6.15 23.27 19.67
CA LEU A 59 -4.91 23.03 18.96
C LEU A 59 -4.73 21.52 18.78
N LYS A 60 -4.81 21.06 17.51
CA LYS A 60 -4.77 19.66 17.09
C LYS A 60 -3.76 18.92 17.94
N ARG A 61 -4.25 17.97 18.77
CA ARG A 61 -3.37 16.96 19.37
C ARG A 61 -2.56 16.39 18.20
N PRO A 62 -1.21 16.37 18.28
CA PRO A 62 -0.40 15.86 17.19
C PRO A 62 -0.97 14.50 16.81
N GLU A 63 -1.29 14.34 15.52
CA GLU A 63 -1.69 13.06 14.96
C GLU A 63 -0.76 12.02 15.58
N LYS A 64 -1.33 10.99 16.22
CA LYS A 64 -0.52 9.92 16.78
C LYS A 64 0.49 9.56 15.71
N GLU A 65 1.78 9.81 15.96
CA GLU A 65 2.84 9.39 15.07
C GLU A 65 2.69 7.89 14.96
N TYR A 66 2.03 7.45 13.89
CA TYR A 66 2.03 6.07 13.50
C TYR A 66 3.51 5.79 13.26
N LYS A 67 4.09 4.94 14.10
CA LYS A 67 5.49 4.52 13.97
C LYS A 67 5.60 3.61 12.73
N TRP A 68 5.44 4.20 11.55
CA TRP A 68 5.58 3.56 10.25
C TRP A 68 6.96 2.89 10.15
N ASP A 69 7.96 3.44 10.85
CA ASP A 69 9.31 2.89 11.04
C ASP A 69 9.34 1.46 11.59
N LYS A 70 8.32 1.06 12.38
CA LYS A 70 8.21 -0.32 12.88
C LYS A 70 7.56 -1.27 11.89
N LEU A 71 6.74 -0.76 10.97
CA LEU A 71 6.02 -1.56 9.97
C LEU A 71 6.79 -1.63 8.65
N PHE A 72 7.57 -0.60 8.34
CA PHE A 72 8.41 -0.50 7.15
C PHE A 72 9.82 -0.02 7.55
N PRO A 73 10.56 -0.83 8.33
CA PRO A 73 11.95 -0.50 8.70
C PRO A 73 12.87 -0.28 7.48
N GLN A 74 12.43 -0.75 6.31
CA GLN A 74 13.05 -0.60 4.99
C GLN A 74 13.06 0.85 4.46
N LEU A 75 12.27 1.76 5.03
CA LEU A 75 12.17 3.17 4.60
C LEU A 75 12.88 4.16 5.53
N THR A 76 13.08 3.77 6.79
CA THR A 76 13.61 4.66 7.86
C THR A 76 15.04 4.37 8.26
N THR A 77 15.61 3.29 7.75
CA THR A 77 17.02 2.99 7.94
C THR A 77 17.75 3.43 6.70
N ASP A 78 18.95 4.00 6.89
CA ASP A 78 20.02 4.31 5.93
C ASP A 78 20.53 3.04 5.19
N GLN A 79 19.63 2.08 4.96
CA GLN A 79 19.88 0.90 4.17
C GLN A 79 19.70 1.27 2.69
N PRO A 80 20.56 0.71 1.82
CA PRO A 80 20.42 0.89 0.38
C PRO A 80 18.97 0.61 0.00
N THR A 81 18.40 1.51 -0.81
CA THR A 81 17.04 1.38 -1.31
C THR A 81 16.84 -0.03 -1.89
N GLY A 82 15.60 -0.54 -1.93
CA GLY A 82 15.34 -1.86 -2.53
C GLY A 82 15.90 -1.99 -3.96
N VAL A 83 16.14 -0.88 -4.64
CA VAL A 83 16.81 -0.78 -5.94
C VAL A 83 18.32 -0.94 -5.83
N GLU A 84 18.99 -0.30 -4.87
CA GLU A 84 20.42 -0.48 -4.61
C GLU A 84 20.76 -1.85 -4.05
N GLN A 85 19.91 -2.45 -3.21
CA GLN A 85 20.09 -3.84 -2.78
C GLN A 85 19.91 -4.81 -3.94
N LEU A 86 18.96 -4.53 -4.84
CA LEU A 86 18.77 -5.32 -6.06
C LEU A 86 19.96 -5.15 -7.01
N GLU A 87 20.48 -3.94 -7.17
CA GLU A 87 21.65 -3.64 -7.98
C GLU A 87 22.93 -4.25 -7.39
N GLU A 88 23.10 -4.22 -6.07
CA GLU A 88 24.18 -4.88 -5.35
C GLU A 88 24.06 -6.41 -5.42
N MET A 89 22.85 -6.97 -5.34
CA MET A 89 22.62 -8.41 -5.55
C MET A 89 22.86 -8.82 -7.01
N VAL A 90 22.49 -7.98 -7.98
CA VAL A 90 22.75 -8.21 -9.41
C VAL A 90 24.25 -8.13 -9.72
N GLN A 91 24.97 -7.19 -9.10
CA GLN A 91 26.42 -7.05 -9.22
C GLN A 91 27.17 -8.17 -8.48
N LYS A 92 26.79 -8.51 -7.24
CA LYS A 92 27.44 -9.56 -6.44
C LYS A 92 27.19 -10.97 -6.97
N ALA A 93 26.03 -11.21 -7.58
CA ALA A 93 25.68 -12.54 -8.04
C ALA A 93 26.16 -12.86 -9.47
N ASN A 94 26.91 -11.95 -10.13
CA ASN A 94 27.37 -12.12 -11.51
C ASN A 94 26.24 -12.66 -12.40
N VAL A 95 25.08 -12.01 -12.31
CA VAL A 95 23.83 -12.52 -12.85
C VAL A 95 23.93 -12.62 -14.37
N ASP A 96 23.70 -13.82 -14.88
CA ASP A 96 23.66 -14.11 -16.31
C ASP A 96 22.70 -13.13 -17.01
N PRO A 97 23.13 -12.40 -18.06
CA PRO A 97 22.27 -11.45 -18.79
C PRO A 97 20.92 -12.05 -19.20
N MET A 98 20.88 -13.36 -19.45
CA MET A 98 19.68 -14.10 -19.81
C MET A 98 18.61 -14.14 -18.69
N ILE A 99 19.01 -14.06 -17.42
CA ILE A 99 18.12 -14.06 -16.25
C ILE A 99 17.42 -12.70 -16.11
N ILE A 100 18.16 -11.61 -16.34
CA ILE A 100 17.64 -10.25 -16.32
C ILE A 100 16.66 -10.05 -17.47
N GLU A 101 17.04 -10.47 -18.67
CA GLU A 101 16.19 -10.39 -19.87
C GLU A 101 14.84 -11.10 -19.66
N ARG A 102 14.84 -12.29 -19.04
CA ARG A 102 13.61 -13.04 -18.74
C ARG A 102 12.73 -12.33 -17.71
N LEU A 103 13.33 -11.76 -16.66
CA LEU A 103 12.60 -11.00 -15.66
C LEU A 103 11.97 -9.74 -16.28
N THR A 104 12.73 -8.96 -17.05
CA THR A 104 12.24 -7.78 -17.77
C THR A 104 11.06 -8.14 -18.68
N ASN A 105 11.19 -9.20 -19.48
CA ASN A 105 10.11 -9.68 -20.35
C ASN A 105 8.85 -10.09 -19.57
N SER A 106 8.99 -10.61 -18.34
CA SER A 106 7.86 -11.00 -17.51
C SER A 106 7.16 -9.79 -16.86
N ILE A 107 7.93 -8.78 -16.44
CA ILE A 107 7.42 -7.51 -15.92
C ILE A 107 6.67 -6.75 -17.02
N GLU A 108 7.25 -6.66 -18.22
CA GLU A 108 6.62 -5.99 -19.37
C GLU A 108 5.29 -6.66 -19.76
N LYS A 109 5.20 -8.00 -19.70
CA LYS A 109 3.94 -8.72 -19.94
C LYS A 109 2.89 -8.44 -18.87
N LEU A 110 3.30 -8.36 -17.60
CA LEU A 110 2.40 -8.04 -16.50
C LEU A 110 1.87 -6.60 -16.63
N GLU A 111 2.75 -5.65 -16.91
CA GLU A 111 2.42 -4.23 -17.13
C GLU A 111 1.40 -4.07 -18.26
N ASN A 112 1.67 -4.68 -19.42
CA ASN A 112 0.76 -4.64 -20.57
C ASN A 112 -0.63 -5.22 -20.25
N ASN A 113 -0.71 -6.23 -19.38
CA ASN A 113 -1.99 -6.80 -18.95
C ASN A 113 -2.74 -5.89 -17.96
N VAL A 114 -2.03 -5.23 -17.05
CA VAL A 114 -2.61 -4.24 -16.13
C VAL A 114 -3.12 -3.01 -16.88
N HIS A 115 -2.36 -2.52 -17.87
CA HIS A 115 -2.77 -1.37 -18.69
C HIS A 115 -4.07 -1.65 -19.46
N LYS A 116 -4.17 -2.81 -20.10
CA LYS A 116 -5.39 -3.24 -20.83
C LYS A 116 -6.61 -3.35 -19.91
N MET A 117 -6.39 -3.78 -18.66
CA MET A 117 -7.43 -3.82 -17.62
C MET A 117 -7.88 -2.42 -17.18
N SER A 118 -6.95 -1.48 -17.09
CA SER A 118 -7.25 -0.07 -16.76
C SER A 118 -8.03 0.64 -17.87
N GLU A 119 -7.79 0.30 -19.14
CA GLU A 119 -8.47 0.93 -20.28
C GLU A 119 -9.86 0.34 -20.57
N THR A 120 -10.15 -0.87 -20.09
CA THR A 120 -11.44 -1.53 -20.32
C THR A 120 -12.47 -1.13 -19.27
N SER A 121 -13.45 -0.31 -19.64
CA SER A 121 -14.66 -0.09 -18.83
C SER A 121 -15.81 -1.05 -19.18
N ASN A 122 -15.68 -1.84 -20.26
CA ASN A 122 -16.72 -2.76 -20.72
C ASN A 122 -16.74 -4.06 -19.90
N LEU A 123 -17.79 -4.23 -19.08
CA LEU A 123 -18.05 -5.41 -18.24
C LEU A 123 -18.02 -6.75 -18.99
N ALA A 124 -18.34 -6.76 -20.30
CA ALA A 124 -18.34 -7.97 -21.12
C ALA A 124 -16.94 -8.60 -21.32
N HIS A 125 -15.87 -7.78 -21.32
CA HIS A 125 -14.50 -8.23 -21.55
C HIS A 125 -13.67 -8.32 -20.26
N LEU A 126 -14.26 -7.97 -19.12
CA LEU A 126 -13.60 -7.98 -17.83
C LEU A 126 -13.21 -9.39 -17.38
N ASN A 127 -14.10 -10.38 -17.54
CA ASN A 127 -13.79 -11.78 -17.20
C ASN A 127 -12.60 -12.32 -18.00
N GLU A 128 -12.55 -12.04 -19.30
CA GLU A 128 -11.45 -12.46 -20.18
C GLU A 128 -10.11 -11.79 -19.80
N GLN A 129 -10.15 -10.56 -19.31
CA GLN A 129 -8.95 -9.83 -18.84
C GLN A 129 -8.47 -10.31 -17.48
N ILE A 130 -9.40 -10.63 -16.58
CA ILE A 130 -9.09 -11.27 -15.30
C ILE A 130 -8.41 -12.63 -15.56
N ASP A 131 -8.91 -13.42 -16.51
CA ASP A 131 -8.26 -14.68 -16.90
C ASP A 131 -6.86 -14.47 -17.49
N ARG A 132 -6.68 -13.47 -18.37
CA ARG A 132 -5.34 -13.12 -18.88
C ARG A 132 -4.38 -12.66 -17.78
N MET A 133 -4.86 -11.85 -16.85
CA MET A 133 -4.07 -11.39 -15.70
C MET A 133 -3.68 -12.55 -14.78
N ARG A 134 -4.60 -13.50 -14.56
CA ARG A 134 -4.34 -14.72 -13.80
C ARG A 134 -3.23 -15.55 -14.44
N VAL A 135 -3.34 -15.84 -15.74
CA VAL A 135 -2.33 -16.58 -16.50
C VAL A 135 -0.98 -15.84 -16.52
N SER A 136 -0.99 -14.52 -16.66
CA SER A 136 0.23 -13.70 -16.60
C SER A 136 0.89 -13.74 -15.23
N SER A 137 0.11 -13.69 -14.16
CA SER A 137 0.62 -13.78 -12.78
C SER A 137 1.19 -15.16 -12.50
N GLU A 138 0.52 -16.23 -12.96
CA GLU A 138 1.02 -17.60 -12.88
C GLU A 138 2.35 -17.77 -13.66
N ASN A 139 2.49 -17.11 -14.81
CA ASN A 139 3.74 -17.10 -15.57
C ASN A 139 4.87 -16.36 -14.84
N PHE A 140 4.56 -15.19 -14.26
CA PHE A 140 5.50 -14.39 -13.48
C PHE A 140 5.98 -15.15 -12.24
N GLU A 141 5.06 -15.76 -11.48
CA GLU A 141 5.39 -16.58 -10.31
C GLU A 141 6.30 -17.76 -10.66
N ARG A 142 6.04 -18.44 -11.79
CA ARG A 142 6.90 -19.52 -12.27
C ARG A 142 8.31 -19.05 -12.60
N GLU A 143 8.44 -17.88 -13.22
CA GLU A 143 9.75 -17.35 -13.57
C GLU A 143 10.52 -16.90 -12.32
N ILE A 144 9.87 -16.22 -11.37
CA ILE A 144 10.45 -15.87 -10.05
C ILE A 144 10.90 -17.12 -9.29
N ASN A 145 10.11 -18.19 -9.29
CA ASN A 145 10.49 -19.44 -8.63
C ASN A 145 11.71 -20.10 -9.29
N ARG A 146 11.83 -20.02 -10.61
CA ARG A 146 13.03 -20.50 -11.34
C ARG A 146 14.25 -19.63 -11.05
N LEU A 147 14.08 -18.32 -10.98
CA LEU A 147 15.12 -17.37 -10.60
C LEU A 147 15.67 -17.71 -9.20
N ASN A 148 14.79 -17.85 -8.22
CA ASN A 148 15.15 -18.25 -6.86
C ASN A 148 15.91 -19.59 -6.84
N LYS A 149 15.47 -20.56 -7.63
CA LYS A 149 16.14 -21.86 -7.72
C LYS A 149 17.53 -21.76 -8.35
N SER A 150 17.66 -21.04 -9.46
CA SER A 150 18.94 -20.82 -10.15
C SER A 150 19.94 -20.07 -9.25
N MET A 151 19.47 -19.04 -8.54
CA MET A 151 20.26 -18.28 -7.58
C MET A 151 20.71 -19.16 -6.39
N SER A 152 19.81 -20.00 -5.87
CA SER A 152 20.12 -21.00 -4.84
C SER A 152 21.19 -21.97 -5.34
N ASP A 153 21.03 -22.53 -6.53
CA ASP A 153 21.97 -23.52 -7.06
C ASP A 153 23.34 -22.90 -7.34
N MET A 154 23.38 -21.65 -7.79
CA MET A 154 24.61 -20.88 -7.94
C MET A 154 25.28 -20.63 -6.58
N SER A 155 24.54 -20.18 -5.56
CA SER A 155 25.09 -19.97 -4.20
C SER A 155 25.70 -21.26 -3.63
N LYS A 156 25.04 -22.40 -3.82
CA LYS A 156 25.56 -23.71 -3.41
C LYS A 156 26.83 -24.11 -4.17
N GLN A 157 26.93 -23.76 -5.46
CA GLN A 157 28.14 -24.02 -6.23
C GLN A 157 29.31 -23.13 -5.78
N TYR A 158 29.05 -21.85 -5.49
CA TYR A 158 30.05 -20.96 -4.90
C TYR A 158 30.54 -21.48 -3.54
N ASP A 159 29.65 -21.90 -2.64
CA ASP A 159 30.01 -22.50 -1.35
C ASP A 159 30.85 -23.78 -1.51
N LYS A 160 30.52 -24.60 -2.52
CA LYS A 160 31.27 -25.82 -2.82
C LYS A 160 32.68 -25.49 -3.34
N VAL A 161 32.79 -24.50 -4.21
CA VAL A 161 34.07 -24.03 -4.75
C VAL A 161 34.92 -23.38 -3.65
N LEU A 162 34.32 -22.57 -2.78
CA LEU A 162 35.00 -21.95 -1.63
C LEU A 162 35.49 -22.99 -0.62
N ASN A 163 34.70 -24.02 -0.32
CA ASN A 163 35.15 -25.11 0.56
C ASN A 163 36.28 -25.94 -0.07
N VAL A 164 36.23 -26.19 -1.39
CA VAL A 164 37.29 -26.92 -2.10
C VAL A 164 38.57 -26.08 -2.27
N MET A 165 38.45 -24.75 -2.41
CA MET A 165 39.60 -23.84 -2.50
C MET A 165 40.17 -23.44 -1.13
N GLY A 166 39.33 -23.30 -0.10
CA GLY A 166 39.75 -22.99 1.27
C GLY A 166 40.35 -24.18 2.01
N GLY A 167 40.02 -25.41 1.60
CA GLY A 167 40.57 -26.65 2.17
C GLY A 167 41.93 -27.10 1.62
N LYS A 168 42.61 -26.30 0.78
CA LYS A 168 43.85 -26.71 0.10
C LYS A 168 45.13 -25.94 0.46
N ASN A 169 45.11 -25.06 1.48
CA ASN A 169 46.29 -24.28 1.88
C ASN A 169 46.57 -24.32 3.40
N LEU A 170 46.54 -25.51 4.00
CA LEU A 170 47.03 -25.75 5.37
C LEU A 170 47.80 -27.08 5.40
N ASP A 171 48.94 -27.12 4.72
CA ASP A 171 50.08 -28.01 5.00
C ASP A 171 51.37 -27.19 4.91
#